data_AF-A0A7J8RG72-F1
#
_entry.id   AF-A0A7J8RG72-F1
#
_cell.length_a   1.000
_cell.length_b   1.000
_cell.length_c   1.000
_cell.angle_alpha   90.00
_cell.angle_beta   90.00
_cell.angle_gamma   90.00
#
_symmetry.space_group_name_H-M   'P 1'
#
loop_
_entity.id
_entity.type
_entity.pdbx_description
1 polymer ?
#
loop_
_entity_poly.entity_id
_entity_poly.type
_entity_poly.pdbx_seq_one_letter_code
_entity_poly.pdbx_strand_id
1 'polypeptide(L)'
;MPKRLIGTDCKFVGNMSTLVPQAVLPDTIFEAIVRIPYDMQLKQVLANGKKGALNVGVVLILPERFELAPPDRISPEMKEKIGNLSFQNYRPTKNNILVIGPIPGKKYSEITFPILSLDPASNKDVHFLKNLIYVGGKRGRGQIYPDGNKSNNTVYNATATCV
;
A
#
# COMPACT_ATOMS: atom_id res chain seq x y z
N MET A 1 -27.39 -21.62 -7.72
CA MET A 1 -26.43 -20.99 -8.65
C MET A 1 -25.02 -21.22 -8.12
N PRO A 2 -24.07 -21.73 -8.92
CA PRO A 2 -22.72 -22.02 -8.45
C PRO A 2 -21.95 -20.71 -8.23
N LYS A 3 -21.61 -20.39 -6.97
CA LYS A 3 -20.77 -19.25 -6.62
C LYS A 3 -19.35 -19.54 -7.12
N ARG A 4 -18.91 -18.86 -8.18
CA ARG A 4 -17.54 -18.96 -8.71
C ARG A 4 -16.63 -17.98 -7.96
N LEU A 5 -15.49 -18.49 -7.49
CA LEU A 5 -14.54 -17.77 -6.63
C LEU A 5 -13.34 -17.25 -7.44
N ILE A 6 -12.79 -16.10 -7.05
CA ILE A 6 -11.57 -15.52 -7.64
C ILE A 6 -10.41 -15.71 -6.67
N GLY A 7 -9.36 -16.44 -7.07
CA GLY A 7 -8.18 -16.69 -6.24
C GLY A 7 -7.14 -15.57 -6.31
N THR A 8 -6.47 -15.28 -5.20
CA THR A 8 -5.42 -14.24 -5.09
C THR A 8 -4.07 -14.80 -4.62
N ASP A 9 -2.98 -14.35 -5.24
CA ASP A 9 -1.60 -14.61 -4.83
C ASP A 9 -0.89 -13.28 -4.50
N CYS A 10 -0.07 -13.25 -3.45
CA CYS A 10 0.66 -12.05 -3.03
C CYS A 10 2.16 -12.15 -3.37
N LYS A 11 2.73 -11.11 -3.99
CA LYS A 11 4.18 -10.97 -4.20
C LYS A 11 4.70 -9.67 -3.58
N PHE A 12 5.87 -9.75 -2.96
CA PHE A 12 6.42 -8.68 -2.11
C PHE A 12 7.71 -8.08 -2.63
N VAL A 13 7.90 -6.80 -2.33
CA VAL A 13 9.20 -6.11 -2.44
C VAL A 13 9.60 -5.60 -1.06
N GLY A 14 10.44 -6.37 -0.35
CA GLY A 14 10.97 -6.05 1.00
C GLY A 14 10.36 -6.86 2.16
N ASN A 15 10.69 -6.48 3.40
CA ASN A 15 10.21 -7.13 4.64
C ASN A 15 8.80 -6.65 5.04
N MET A 16 7.80 -6.89 4.20
CA MET A 16 6.40 -6.58 4.48
C MET A 16 5.56 -7.84 4.44
N SER A 17 4.41 -7.82 5.11
CA SER A 17 3.45 -8.93 5.04
C SER A 17 2.06 -8.40 4.67
N THR A 18 1.31 -9.18 3.93
CA THR A 18 -0.06 -8.85 3.53
C THR A 18 -0.99 -10.00 3.88
N LEU A 19 -2.17 -9.66 4.37
CA LEU A 19 -3.25 -10.61 4.60
C LEU A 19 -4.39 -10.24 3.66
N VAL A 20 -4.72 -11.18 2.78
CA VAL A 20 -5.79 -11.03 1.78
C VAL A 20 -6.54 -12.36 1.77
N PRO A 21 -7.88 -12.36 1.66
CA PRO A 21 -8.63 -13.61 1.53
C PRO A 21 -8.16 -14.41 0.31
N GLN A 22 -7.96 -15.71 0.50
CA GLN A 22 -7.56 -16.64 -0.56
C GLN A 22 -8.50 -16.59 -1.78
N ALA A 23 -9.79 -16.36 -1.52
CA ALA A 23 -10.80 -16.28 -2.53
C ALA A 23 -11.85 -15.22 -2.20
N VAL A 24 -12.30 -14.50 -3.23
CA VAL A 24 -13.33 -13.47 -3.12
C VAL A 24 -14.45 -13.73 -4.10
N LEU A 25 -15.66 -13.32 -3.71
CA LEU A 25 -16.84 -13.36 -4.57
C LEU A 25 -16.89 -12.08 -5.44
N PRO A 26 -17.51 -12.15 -6.62
CA PRO A 26 -17.85 -10.97 -7.41
C PRO A 26 -18.72 -9.97 -6.62
N ASP A 27 -18.61 -8.69 -6.97
CA ASP A 27 -19.35 -7.56 -6.36
C ASP A 27 -19.31 -7.53 -4.82
N THR A 28 -18.19 -7.99 -4.25
CA THR A 28 -18.01 -8.10 -2.80
C THR A 28 -16.84 -7.24 -2.34
N ILE A 29 -17.01 -6.60 -1.18
CA ILE A 29 -15.96 -5.84 -0.51
C ILE A 29 -15.20 -6.78 0.42
N PHE A 30 -13.88 -6.74 0.36
CA PHE A 30 -13.00 -7.47 1.26
C PHE A 30 -11.86 -6.58 1.79
N GLU A 31 -11.29 -7.00 2.92
CA GLU A 31 -10.17 -6.32 3.57
C GLU A 31 -8.85 -6.89 3.02
N ALA A 32 -8.00 -6.01 2.49
CA ALA A 32 -6.59 -6.32 2.24
C ALA A 32 -5.74 -5.60 3.30
N ILE A 33 -5.12 -6.35 4.21
CA ILE A 33 -4.35 -5.78 5.31
C ILE A 33 -2.87 -5.80 4.93
N VAL A 34 -2.22 -4.64 4.98
CA VAL A 34 -0.79 -4.49 4.75
C VAL A 34 -0.11 -4.17 6.07
N ARG A 35 0.86 -5.00 6.45
CA ARG A 35 1.67 -4.83 7.65
C ARG A 35 3.07 -4.38 7.27
N ILE A 36 3.50 -3.31 7.94
CA ILE A 36 4.80 -2.66 7.70
C ILE A 36 5.61 -2.80 8.99
N PRO A 37 6.22 -3.97 9.26
CA PRO A 37 6.93 -4.18 10.51
C PRO A 37 8.14 -3.24 10.58
N TYR A 38 8.31 -2.54 11.69
CA TYR A 38 9.52 -1.80 11.98
C TYR A 38 9.67 -1.58 13.49
N ASP A 39 10.90 -1.34 13.93
CA ASP A 39 11.15 -1.03 15.34
C ASP A 39 10.70 0.41 15.64
N MET A 40 9.65 0.54 16.46
CA MET A 40 9.06 1.82 16.87
C MET A 40 9.98 2.67 17.77
N GLN A 41 11.05 2.09 18.32
CA GLN A 41 12.10 2.79 19.07
C GLN A 41 13.03 3.56 18.13
N LEU A 42 13.18 3.10 16.88
CA LEU A 42 14.06 3.74 15.90
C LEU A 42 13.53 5.13 15.54
N LYS A 43 14.47 6.08 15.47
CA LYS A 43 14.24 7.46 15.03
C LYS A 43 15.06 7.73 13.78
N GLN A 44 14.53 8.52 12.87
CA GLN A 44 15.22 8.96 11.66
C GLN A 44 15.68 10.41 11.77
N VAL A 45 16.65 10.80 10.95
CA VAL A 45 17.06 12.20 10.81
C VAL A 45 16.02 12.94 9.98
N LEU A 46 15.40 13.97 10.56
CA LEU A 46 14.45 14.85 9.90
C LEU A 46 15.16 15.86 8.99
N ALA A 47 14.39 16.60 8.18
CA ALA A 47 14.93 17.64 7.31
C ALA A 47 15.71 18.73 8.08
N ASN A 48 15.32 19.01 9.33
CA ASN A 48 16.02 19.95 10.22
C ASN A 48 17.23 19.36 10.97
N GLY A 49 17.64 18.12 10.65
CA GLY A 49 18.76 17.42 11.30
C GLY A 49 18.44 16.78 12.66
N LYS A 50 17.27 17.05 13.26
CA LYS A 50 16.87 16.43 14.54
C LYS A 50 16.39 14.99 14.33
N LYS A 51 16.50 14.15 15.37
CA LYS A 51 15.94 12.80 15.37
C LYS A 51 14.42 12.83 15.61
N GLY A 52 13.65 12.19 14.75
CA GLY A 52 12.19 12.16 14.82
C GLY A 52 11.58 10.81 14.43
N ALA A 53 10.25 10.72 14.50
CA ALA A 53 9.51 9.51 14.14
C ALA A 53 9.57 9.20 12.64
N LEU A 54 9.37 7.93 12.29
CA LEU A 54 9.27 7.48 10.91
C LEU A 54 7.84 7.61 10.41
N ASN A 55 7.72 8.04 9.15
CA ASN A 55 6.48 7.93 8.40
C ASN A 55 6.52 6.70 7.51
N VAL A 56 5.35 6.19 7.17
CA VAL A 56 5.18 5.07 6.26
C VAL A 56 4.32 5.47 5.08
N GLY A 57 4.50 4.76 3.98
CA GLY A 57 3.63 4.83 2.81
C GLY A 57 3.58 3.46 2.12
N VAL A 58 2.48 3.19 1.45
CA VAL A 58 2.23 1.92 0.76
C VAL A 58 1.66 2.20 -0.62
N VAL A 59 2.08 1.37 -1.57
CA VAL A 59 1.49 1.23 -2.89
C VAL A 59 0.98 -0.19 -3.00
N LEU A 60 -0.32 -0.32 -3.27
CA LEU A 60 -1.01 -1.58 -3.49
C LEU A 60 -1.43 -1.63 -4.96
N ILE A 61 -0.85 -2.56 -5.71
CA ILE A 61 -1.17 -2.79 -7.11
C ILE A 61 -2.07 -4.01 -7.18
N LEU A 62 -3.31 -3.77 -7.55
CA LEU A 62 -4.33 -4.78 -7.73
C LEU A 62 -4.50 -5.11 -9.22
N PRO A 63 -5.04 -6.28 -9.54
CA PRO A 63 -5.55 -6.57 -10.88
C PRO A 63 -6.64 -5.55 -11.27
N GLU A 64 -6.84 -5.33 -12.58
CA GLU A 64 -7.76 -4.30 -13.10
C GLU A 64 -9.23 -4.46 -12.67
N ARG A 65 -9.61 -5.62 -12.14
CA ARG A 65 -10.97 -5.95 -11.67
C ARG A 65 -11.26 -5.50 -10.24
N PHE A 66 -10.29 -4.89 -9.60
CA PHE A 66 -10.36 -4.47 -8.22
C PHE A 66 -10.14 -2.97 -8.13
N GLU A 67 -10.95 -2.33 -7.30
CA GLU A 67 -10.85 -0.91 -7.01
C GLU A 67 -11.12 -0.65 -5.54
N LEU A 68 -10.84 0.58 -5.11
CA LEU A 68 -11.20 1.02 -3.77
C LEU A 68 -12.72 0.98 -3.61
N ALA A 69 -13.22 0.39 -2.52
CA ALA A 69 -14.64 0.36 -2.25
C ALA A 69 -15.18 1.79 -2.07
N PRO A 70 -16.36 2.09 -2.64
CA PRO A 70 -16.95 3.42 -2.50
C PRO A 70 -17.45 3.61 -1.06
N PRO A 71 -17.37 4.84 -0.50
CA PRO A 71 -17.53 5.10 0.93
C PRO A 71 -18.93 4.79 1.47
N ASP A 72 -19.94 4.75 0.61
CA ASP A 72 -21.32 4.36 0.90
C ASP A 72 -21.47 2.86 1.16
N ARG A 73 -20.64 2.02 0.53
CA ARG A 73 -20.68 0.55 0.70
C ARG A 73 -19.77 0.02 1.81
N ILE A 74 -18.90 0.84 2.40
CA ILE A 74 -18.01 0.42 3.48
C ILE A 74 -18.80 0.33 4.79
N SER A 75 -18.75 -0.84 5.45
CA SER A 75 -19.39 -1.05 6.76
C SER A 75 -18.82 -0.12 7.84
N PRO A 76 -19.61 0.24 8.87
CA PRO A 76 -19.14 1.13 9.94
C PRO A 76 -17.93 0.58 10.69
N GLU A 77 -17.88 -0.75 10.91
CA GLU A 77 -16.73 -1.42 11.54
C GLU A 77 -15.45 -1.25 10.72
N MET A 78 -15.53 -1.38 9.39
CA MET A 78 -14.38 -1.23 8.51
C MET A 78 -13.95 0.25 8.41
N LYS A 79 -14.91 1.19 8.42
CA LYS A 79 -14.61 2.63 8.50
C LYS A 79 -13.82 2.98 9.76
N GLU A 80 -14.13 2.37 10.89
CA GLU A 80 -13.39 2.58 12.13
C GLU A 80 -11.94 2.09 12.04
N LYS A 81 -11.72 0.90 11.45
CA LYS A 81 -10.38 0.35 11.20
C LYS A 81 -9.55 1.22 10.26
N ILE A 82 -10.18 1.76 9.21
CA ILE A 82 -9.53 2.68 8.25
C ILE A 82 -9.22 4.02 8.95
N GLY A 83 -10.10 4.48 9.83
CA GLY A 83 -9.98 5.77 10.50
C GLY A 83 -9.92 6.92 9.50
N ASN A 84 -8.94 7.82 9.69
CA ASN A 84 -8.78 9.02 8.86
C ASN A 84 -7.78 8.82 7.71
N LEU A 85 -7.61 7.58 7.25
CA LEU A 85 -6.72 7.28 6.14
C LEU A 85 -7.36 7.70 4.81
N SER A 86 -6.59 8.41 4.00
CA SER A 86 -6.99 8.81 2.65
C SER A 86 -6.24 7.96 1.63
N PHE A 87 -6.99 7.22 0.82
CA PHE A 87 -6.47 6.45 -0.29
C PHE A 87 -6.53 7.28 -1.56
N GLN A 88 -5.47 7.22 -2.36
CA GLN A 88 -5.40 7.92 -3.64
C GLN A 88 -5.13 6.92 -4.76
N ASN A 89 -5.74 7.15 -5.91
CA ASN A 89 -5.39 6.41 -7.12
C ASN A 89 -4.06 6.95 -7.65
N TYR A 90 -3.18 6.06 -8.10
CA TYR A 90 -1.89 6.47 -8.68
C TYR A 90 -2.07 7.37 -9.91
N ARG A 91 -3.12 7.12 -10.70
CA ARG A 91 -3.58 7.99 -11.80
C ARG A 91 -5.11 7.98 -11.87
N PRO A 92 -5.73 9.04 -12.41
CA PRO A 92 -7.18 9.10 -12.60
C PRO A 92 -7.75 7.94 -13.44
N THR A 93 -6.95 7.38 -14.36
CA THR A 93 -7.35 6.27 -15.24
C THR A 93 -7.00 4.89 -14.70
N LYS A 94 -6.33 4.80 -13.54
CA LYS A 94 -5.86 3.53 -12.95
C LYS A 94 -6.36 3.41 -11.51
N ASN A 95 -7.60 2.92 -11.38
CA ASN A 95 -8.29 2.73 -10.10
C ASN A 95 -7.78 1.51 -9.31
N ASN A 96 -7.05 0.61 -9.99
CA ASN A 96 -6.50 -0.61 -9.41
C ASN A 96 -5.13 -0.40 -8.72
N ILE A 97 -4.54 0.80 -8.82
CA ILE A 97 -3.27 1.13 -8.15
C ILE A 97 -3.56 2.16 -7.07
N LEU A 98 -3.49 1.71 -5.83
CA LEU A 98 -3.79 2.52 -4.66
C LEU A 98 -2.51 2.96 -3.97
N VAL A 99 -2.44 4.23 -3.62
CA VAL A 99 -1.32 4.85 -2.92
C VAL A 99 -1.83 5.45 -1.62
N ILE A 100 -1.09 5.22 -0.55
CA ILE A 100 -1.34 5.81 0.76
C ILE A 100 -0.04 6.30 1.38
N GLY A 101 -0.09 7.47 2.01
CA GLY A 101 1.04 8.07 2.69
C GLY A 101 1.38 9.46 2.18
N PRO A 102 2.28 10.18 2.87
CA PRO A 102 2.96 9.74 4.10
C PRO A 102 2.05 9.78 5.33
N ILE A 103 2.03 8.71 6.12
CA ILE A 103 1.28 8.63 7.40
C ILE A 103 2.20 8.32 8.58
N PRO A 104 1.83 8.68 9.82
CA PRO A 104 2.65 8.40 11.01
C PRO A 104 2.79 6.89 11.26
N GLY A 105 4.01 6.36 11.14
CA GLY A 105 4.25 4.91 11.27
C GLY A 105 3.89 4.33 12.63
N LYS A 106 4.05 5.14 13.69
CA LYS A 106 3.74 4.71 15.08
C LYS A 106 2.26 4.42 15.27
N LYS A 107 1.40 5.13 14.53
CA LYS A 107 -0.05 4.95 14.60
C LYS A 107 -0.53 3.87 13.62
N TYR A 108 0.11 3.79 12.45
CA TYR A 108 -0.33 2.93 11.36
C TYR A 108 0.76 1.92 10.99
N SER A 109 0.92 0.90 11.83
CA SER A 109 1.77 -0.26 11.54
C SER A 109 1.04 -1.31 10.68
N GLU A 110 -0.29 -1.32 10.75
CA GLU A 110 -1.18 -2.10 9.90
C GLU A 110 -2.13 -1.14 9.18
N ILE A 111 -2.33 -1.38 7.88
CA ILE A 111 -3.18 -0.57 7.01
C ILE A 111 -4.19 -1.49 6.35
N THR A 112 -5.47 -1.26 6.58
CA THR A 112 -6.57 -2.01 5.96
C THR A 112 -7.07 -1.28 4.74
N PHE A 113 -7.01 -1.93 3.58
CA PHE A 113 -7.57 -1.42 2.33
C PHE A 113 -8.94 -2.07 2.07
N PRO A 114 -10.01 -1.26 1.93
CA PRO A 114 -11.31 -1.78 1.54
C PRO A 114 -11.35 -1.95 0.01
N ILE A 115 -11.27 -3.19 -0.47
CA ILE A 115 -11.21 -3.48 -1.89
C ILE A 115 -12.54 -4.05 -2.37
N LEU A 116 -13.09 -3.48 -3.44
CA LEU A 116 -14.25 -4.00 -4.14
C LEU A 116 -13.80 -4.86 -5.32
N SER A 117 -14.33 -6.09 -5.40
CA SER A 117 -14.20 -6.94 -6.59
C SER A 117 -15.33 -6.60 -7.57
N LEU A 118 -15.02 -6.21 -8.79
CA LEU A 118 -16.01 -5.97 -9.84
C LEU A 118 -16.61 -7.28 -10.38
N ASP A 119 -17.86 -7.23 -10.85
CA ASP A 119 -18.58 -8.38 -11.40
C ASP A 119 -18.09 -8.74 -12.82
N PRO A 120 -17.65 -9.98 -13.08
CA PRO A 120 -17.36 -10.48 -14.43
C PRO A 120 -18.51 -10.32 -15.43
N ALA A 121 -19.76 -10.32 -14.96
CA ALA A 121 -20.92 -10.24 -15.85
C ALA A 121 -21.02 -8.87 -16.57
N SER A 122 -20.48 -7.81 -15.97
CA SER A 122 -20.47 -6.46 -16.56
C SER A 122 -19.32 -6.24 -17.54
N ASN A 123 -18.29 -7.11 -17.55
CA ASN A 123 -17.09 -6.93 -18.36
C ASN A 123 -16.61 -8.25 -18.98
N LYS A 124 -16.72 -8.39 -20.31
CA LYS A 124 -16.55 -9.67 -21.03
C LYS A 124 -15.12 -10.21 -21.05
N ASP A 125 -14.12 -9.41 -20.67
CA ASP A 125 -12.70 -9.78 -20.64
C ASP A 125 -12.28 -10.49 -19.33
N VAL A 126 -13.24 -11.06 -18.60
CA VAL A 126 -13.05 -11.54 -17.22
C VAL A 126 -13.15 -13.06 -17.11
N HIS A 127 -11.99 -13.74 -17.10
CA HIS A 127 -11.86 -15.18 -16.79
C HIS A 127 -11.56 -15.46 -15.31
N PHE A 128 -12.13 -16.53 -14.73
CA PHE A 128 -11.85 -17.00 -13.37
C PHE A 128 -10.43 -17.59 -13.29
N LEU A 129 -9.44 -16.72 -13.08
CA LEU A 129 -8.03 -17.07 -12.98
C LEU A 129 -7.44 -16.54 -11.68
N LYS A 130 -6.32 -17.14 -11.28
CA LYS A 130 -5.51 -16.73 -10.14
C LYS A 130 -4.88 -15.37 -10.44
N ASN A 131 -5.14 -14.39 -9.59
CA ASN A 131 -4.70 -13.02 -9.78
C ASN A 131 -3.58 -12.64 -8.83
N LEU A 132 -2.57 -11.93 -9.32
CA LEU A 132 -1.43 -11.46 -8.52
C LEU A 132 -1.71 -10.06 -7.94
N ILE A 133 -1.43 -9.91 -6.65
CA ILE A 133 -1.43 -8.63 -5.94
C ILE A 133 0.02 -8.30 -5.60
N TYR A 134 0.45 -7.08 -5.92
CA TYR A 134 1.77 -6.58 -5.58
C TYR A 134 1.68 -5.48 -4.54
N VAL A 135 2.55 -5.57 -3.54
CA VAL A 135 2.59 -4.59 -2.46
C VAL A 135 4.01 -4.06 -2.32
N GLY A 136 4.12 -2.73 -2.40
CA GLY A 136 5.33 -1.98 -2.12
C GLY A 136 5.10 -1.06 -0.93
N GLY A 137 6.04 -1.01 -0.01
CA GLY A 137 5.98 -0.10 1.12
C GLY A 137 7.29 0.65 1.30
N LYS A 138 7.20 1.81 1.93
CA LYS A 138 8.36 2.63 2.29
C LYS A 138 8.23 3.09 3.72
N ARG A 139 9.36 3.06 4.43
CA ARG A 139 9.50 3.59 5.78
C ARG A 139 10.59 4.65 5.77
N GLY A 140 10.36 5.75 6.47
CA GLY A 140 11.33 6.83 6.61
C GLY A 140 11.60 7.61 5.32
N ARG A 141 12.59 8.50 5.40
CA ARG A 141 12.94 9.44 4.34
C ARG A 141 13.79 8.79 3.25
N GLY A 142 13.57 9.21 2.00
CA GLY A 142 14.39 8.81 0.86
C GLY A 142 15.81 9.36 0.97
N GLN A 143 16.74 8.70 0.28
CA GLN A 143 18.15 9.10 0.25
C GLN A 143 18.43 10.18 -0.81
N ILE A 144 17.65 10.18 -1.89
CA ILE A 144 17.82 11.03 -3.08
C ILE A 144 16.50 11.74 -3.36
N TYR A 145 16.57 13.01 -3.72
CA TYR A 145 15.43 13.84 -4.14
C TYR A 145 15.12 13.66 -5.63
N PRO A 146 13.92 14.04 -6.10
CA PRO A 146 13.55 13.88 -7.52
C PRO A 146 14.46 14.59 -8.51
N ASP A 147 15.17 15.64 -8.08
CA ASP A 147 16.17 16.38 -8.87
C ASP A 147 17.53 15.67 -8.96
N GLY A 148 17.67 14.50 -8.33
CA GLY A 148 18.92 13.72 -8.26
C GLY A 148 19.84 14.10 -7.10
N ASN A 149 19.53 15.16 -6.35
CA ASN A 149 20.36 15.59 -5.23
C ASN A 149 20.24 14.66 -4.02
N LYS A 150 21.37 14.47 -3.31
CA LYS A 150 21.42 13.70 -2.08
C LYS A 150 20.69 14.43 -0.93
N SER A 151 19.87 13.70 -0.19
CA SER A 151 19.28 14.17 1.06
C SER A 151 20.28 14.09 2.21
N ASN A 152 19.97 14.75 3.34
CA ASN A 152 20.72 14.58 4.59
C ASN A 152 20.51 13.22 5.28
N ASN A 153 19.76 12.28 4.66
CA ASN A 153 19.58 10.91 5.13
C ASN A 153 20.34 9.92 4.23
N THR A 154 21.60 10.24 3.91
CA THR A 154 22.48 9.40 3.09
C THR A 154 23.92 9.48 3.58
N VAL A 155 24.75 8.56 3.13
CA VAL A 155 26.20 8.56 3.41
C VAL A 155 26.90 9.52 2.44
N TYR A 156 27.69 10.42 2.99
CA TYR A 156 28.59 11.29 2.23
C TYR A 156 29.99 10.70 2.25
N ASN A 157 30.52 10.39 1.06
CA ASN A 157 31.89 9.94 0.88
C ASN A 157 32.76 11.13 0.52
N ALA A 158 34.02 11.12 0.94
CA ALA A 158 35.00 12.10 0.49
C ALA A 158 35.18 12.01 -1.03
N THR A 159 35.25 13.16 -1.71
CA THR A 159 35.41 13.24 -3.16
C THR A 159 36.85 13.09 -3.62
N ALA A 160 37.81 13.25 -2.70
CA ALA A 160 39.23 13.11 -2.96
C ALA A 160 39.92 12.38 -1.80
N THR A 161 40.96 11.62 -2.12
CA THR A 161 41.92 11.11 -1.15
C THR A 161 42.91 12.20 -0.79
N CYS A 162 43.21 12.39 0.49
CA CYS A 162 44.42 13.13 0.87
C CYS A 162 45.63 12.33 0.40
N VAL A 163 46.49 12.98 -0.40
CA VAL A 163 47.83 12.48 -0.75
C VAL A 163 48.84 13.25 0.09
#